data_AF-A0A7K1KX77-F1
#
_entry.id   AF-A0A7K1KX77-F1
#
_cell.length_a   1.000
_cell.length_b   1.000
_cell.length_c   1.000
_cell.angle_alpha   90.00
_cell.angle_beta   90.00
_cell.angle_gamma   90.00
#
_symmetry.space_group_name_H-M   'P 1'
#
loop_
_entity.id
_entity.type
_entity.pdbx_description
1 polymer ?
#
loop_
_entity_poly.entity_id
_entity_poly.type
_entity_poly.pdbx_seq_one_letter_code
_entity_poly.pdbx_strand_id
1 'polypeptide(L)'
;MRETLNLLEEGITAERRESAVTDLRLLLAAHAQAAGGQVRLEVGQLEIFDEPEFVKGYYLVVNAPRPDGRTDDWRIEIGYWEPDDPDEEECTSATGETVLFCELSARPTLSQFARSESLWARCTGPLPSLVAGLPLWLF
;
A
#
# COMPACT_ATOMS: atom_id res chain seq x y z
N MET A 1 0.65 -12.52 -28.38
CA MET A 1 0.23 -12.54 -26.95
C MET A 1 1.22 -13.31 -26.10
N ARG A 2 1.52 -14.58 -26.40
CA ARG A 2 2.53 -15.36 -25.67
C ARG A 2 3.97 -14.82 -25.85
N GLU A 3 4.33 -14.39 -27.06
CA GLU A 3 5.64 -13.74 -27.33
C GLU A 3 5.79 -12.38 -26.63
N THR A 4 4.71 -11.60 -26.50
CA THR A 4 4.72 -10.32 -25.78
C THR A 4 4.90 -10.53 -24.27
N LEU A 5 4.26 -11.56 -23.71
CA LEU A 5 4.47 -11.99 -22.33
C LEU A 5 5.90 -12.51 -22.13
N ASN A 6 6.42 -13.32 -23.06
CA ASN A 6 7.80 -13.79 -23.01
C ASN A 6 8.81 -12.64 -23.08
N LEU A 7 8.59 -11.61 -23.91
CA LEU A 7 9.48 -10.44 -24.00
C LEU A 7 9.48 -9.61 -22.70
N LEU A 8 8.32 -9.50 -22.04
CA LEU A 8 8.23 -8.86 -20.71
C LEU A 8 8.89 -9.71 -19.63
N GLU A 9 8.79 -11.04 -19.70
CA GLU A 9 9.48 -11.97 -18.80
C GLU A 9 11.00 -12.03 -19.04
N GLU A 10 11.45 -11.93 -20.30
CA GLU A 10 12.86 -11.91 -20.70
C GLU A 10 13.57 -10.60 -20.32
N GLY A 11 12.83 -9.50 -20.22
CA GLY A 11 13.35 -8.20 -19.78
C GLY A 11 13.57 -8.09 -18.27
N ILE A 12 13.05 -9.04 -17.48
CA ILE A 12 13.17 -9.05 -16.02
C ILE A 12 14.27 -10.03 -15.62
N THR A 13 15.30 -9.54 -14.92
CA THR A 13 16.37 -10.41 -14.44
C THR A 13 15.85 -11.40 -13.40
N ALA A 14 16.52 -12.54 -13.26
CA ALA A 14 16.15 -13.56 -12.29
C ALA A 14 16.13 -12.99 -10.85
N GLU A 15 17.08 -12.12 -10.52
CA GLU A 15 17.18 -11.44 -9.23
C GLU A 15 15.97 -10.52 -8.98
N ARG A 16 15.57 -9.75 -10.01
CA ARG A 16 14.43 -8.83 -9.89
C ARG A 16 13.11 -9.58 -9.76
N ARG A 17 12.97 -10.70 -10.47
CA ARG A 17 11.83 -11.62 -10.30
C ARG A 17 11.79 -12.20 -8.89
N GLU A 18 12.92 -12.69 -8.37
CA GLU A 18 12.99 -13.26 -7.02
C GLU A 18 12.68 -12.21 -5.95
N SER A 19 13.18 -10.98 -6.12
CA SER A 19 12.83 -9.86 -5.24
C SER A 19 11.32 -9.59 -5.26
N ALA A 20 10.72 -9.44 -6.44
CA ALA A 20 9.29 -9.17 -6.57
C ALA A 20 8.41 -10.30 -6.00
N VAL A 21 8.81 -11.56 -6.15
CA VAL A 21 8.14 -12.71 -5.50
C VAL A 21 8.23 -12.60 -3.97
N THR A 22 9.36 -12.15 -3.44
CA THR A 22 9.55 -11.95 -2.01
C THR A 22 8.72 -10.78 -1.49
N ASP A 23 8.66 -9.68 -2.25
CA ASP A 23 7.84 -8.52 -1.94
C ASP A 23 6.33 -8.89 -1.92
N LEU A 24 5.88 -9.64 -2.93
CA LEU A 24 4.50 -10.14 -2.99
C LEU A 24 4.16 -11.07 -1.81
N ARG A 25 5.09 -11.95 -1.41
CA ARG A 25 4.89 -12.82 -0.23
C ARG A 25 4.75 -12.00 1.05
N LEU A 26 5.50 -10.91 1.18
CA LEU A 26 5.39 -10.01 2.32
C LEU A 26 4.03 -9.32 2.34
N LEU A 27 3.57 -8.79 1.20
CA LEU A 27 2.24 -8.19 1.09
C LEU A 27 1.13 -9.20 1.42
N LEU A 28 1.22 -10.42 0.89
CA LEU A 28 0.26 -11.48 1.19
C LEU A 28 0.23 -11.83 2.69
N ALA A 29 1.40 -11.87 3.33
CA ALA A 29 1.50 -12.12 4.76
C ALA A 29 0.92 -10.97 5.60
N ALA A 30 1.15 -9.72 5.18
CA ALA A 30 0.58 -8.53 5.82
C ALA A 30 -0.94 -8.51 5.70
N HIS A 31 -1.48 -8.74 4.50
CA HIS A 31 -2.92 -8.87 4.26
C HIS A 31 -3.54 -9.99 5.11
N ALA A 32 -2.89 -11.15 5.23
CA ALA A 32 -3.38 -12.24 6.06
C ALA A 32 -3.39 -11.93 7.57
N GLN A 33 -2.57 -10.97 8.03
CA GLN A 33 -2.54 -10.54 9.43
C GLN A 33 -3.54 -9.44 9.76
N ALA A 34 -4.06 -8.73 8.77
CA ALA A 34 -5.10 -7.73 8.93
C ALA A 34 -6.44 -8.40 9.25
N ALA A 35 -6.60 -8.83 10.51
CA ALA A 35 -7.81 -9.46 11.01
C ALA A 35 -8.79 -8.40 11.52
N GLY A 36 -9.57 -7.78 10.63
CA GLY A 36 -10.64 -6.87 11.04
C GLY A 36 -11.08 -5.86 9.99
N GLY A 37 -10.14 -5.24 9.27
CA GLY A 37 -10.42 -4.13 8.34
C GLY A 37 -10.70 -4.53 6.88
N GLN A 38 -11.12 -3.55 6.08
CA GLN A 38 -11.31 -3.67 4.62
C GLN A 38 -9.98 -3.58 3.86
N VAL A 39 -8.98 -4.35 4.30
CA VAL A 39 -7.69 -4.43 3.64
C VAL A 39 -7.80 -5.28 2.37
N ARG A 40 -7.43 -4.69 1.23
CA ARG A 40 -7.41 -5.34 -0.08
C ARG A 40 -5.98 -5.55 -0.55
N LEU A 41 -5.74 -6.69 -1.21
CA LEU A 41 -4.47 -6.98 -1.89
C LEU A 41 -4.67 -6.88 -3.40
N GLU A 42 -4.09 -5.85 -4.01
CA GLU A 42 -4.14 -5.61 -5.46
C GLU A 42 -2.89 -6.18 -6.13
N VAL A 43 -2.92 -7.48 -6.43
CA VAL A 43 -1.76 -8.23 -6.97
C VAL A 43 -1.22 -7.63 -8.26
N GLY A 44 -2.08 -7.06 -9.12
CA GLY A 44 -1.68 -6.41 -10.37
C GLY A 44 -0.86 -5.13 -10.18
N GLN A 45 -1.03 -4.46 -9.03
CA GLN A 45 -0.28 -3.26 -8.66
C GLN A 45 0.83 -3.54 -7.64
N LEU A 46 0.95 -4.79 -7.16
CA LEU A 46 1.80 -5.17 -6.02
C LEU A 46 1.56 -4.24 -4.83
N GLU A 47 0.29 -4.14 -4.44
CA GLU A 47 -0.20 -3.13 -3.51
C GLU A 47 -1.09 -3.75 -2.42
N ILE A 48 -0.96 -3.23 -1.20
CA ILE A 48 -2.00 -3.34 -0.18
C ILE A 48 -2.70 -2.00 -0.10
N PHE A 49 -4.04 -2.05 -0.09
CA PHE A 49 -4.89 -0.91 0.15
C PHE A 49 -5.74 -1.15 1.39
N ASP A 50 -5.76 -0.21 2.32
CA ASP A 50 -6.57 -0.26 3.52
C ASP A 50 -7.51 0.94 3.54
N GLU A 51 -8.81 0.63 3.55
CA GLU A 51 -9.89 1.61 3.55
C GLU A 51 -10.41 1.83 4.96
N PRO A 52 -10.80 3.07 5.30
CA PRO A 52 -11.47 3.31 6.56
C PRO A 52 -12.83 2.61 6.56
N GLU A 53 -13.18 1.96 7.68
CA GLU A 53 -14.48 1.29 7.86
C GLU A 53 -15.70 2.25 7.76
N PHE A 54 -15.47 3.56 7.81
CA PHE A 54 -16.51 4.59 7.77
C PHE A 54 -16.24 5.61 6.66
N VAL A 55 -17.32 6.26 6.18
CA VAL A 55 -17.38 7.28 5.10
C VAL A 55 -16.41 8.47 5.28
N LYS A 56 -15.74 8.58 6.43
CA LYS A 56 -14.67 9.54 6.69
C LYS A 56 -13.53 8.84 7.42
N GLY A 57 -12.33 8.98 6.89
CA GLY A 57 -11.12 8.45 7.50
C GLY A 57 -9.91 8.71 6.64
N TYR A 58 -8.82 7.99 6.94
CA TYR A 58 -7.63 7.96 6.08
C TYR A 58 -7.57 6.60 5.43
N TYR A 59 -7.16 6.57 4.16
CA TYR A 59 -6.75 5.33 3.53
C TYR A 59 -5.24 5.16 3.64
N LEU A 60 -4.77 3.93 3.51
CA LEU A 60 -3.35 3.60 3.40
C LEU A 60 -3.11 2.79 2.12
N VAL A 61 -2.16 3.22 1.31
CA VAL A 61 -1.63 2.46 0.17
C VAL A 61 -0.20 2.07 0.49
N VAL A 62 0.16 0.81 0.27
CA VAL A 62 1.55 0.36 0.29
C VAL A 62 1.88 -0.40 -0.99
N ASN A 63 2.70 0.19 -1.84
CA ASN A 63 3.20 -0.43 -3.07
C ASN A 63 4.59 -1.02 -2.87
N ALA A 64 4.79 -2.24 -3.36
CA ALA A 64 6.12 -2.79 -3.54
C ALA A 64 6.78 -2.30 -4.85
N PRO A 65 8.12 -2.38 -4.94
CA PRO A 65 8.85 -2.14 -6.18
C PRO A 65 8.33 -3.04 -7.31
N ARG A 66 8.15 -2.46 -8.49
CA ARG A 66 7.66 -3.21 -9.64
C ARG A 66 8.80 -3.97 -10.33
N PRO A 67 8.57 -5.22 -10.75
CA PRO A 67 9.58 -6.00 -11.45
C PRO A 67 9.94 -5.42 -12.81
N ASP A 68 9.06 -4.61 -13.42
CA ASP A 68 9.26 -3.97 -14.72
C ASP A 68 10.12 -2.70 -14.69
N GLY A 69 10.66 -2.30 -13.54
CA GLY A 69 11.55 -1.13 -13.45
C GLY A 69 10.84 0.22 -13.30
N ARG A 70 9.51 0.26 -13.30
CA ARG A 70 8.78 1.54 -13.17
C ARG A 70 8.91 2.15 -11.77
N THR A 71 9.11 1.31 -10.76
CA THR A 71 9.36 1.71 -9.37
C THR A 71 10.42 0.80 -8.77
N ASP A 72 11.43 1.40 -8.16
CA ASP A 72 12.51 0.67 -7.47
C ASP A 72 12.36 0.71 -5.95
N ASP A 73 11.61 1.69 -5.44
CA ASP A 73 11.37 1.89 -4.02
C ASP A 73 9.95 1.44 -3.62
N TRP A 74 9.82 1.05 -2.37
CA TRP A 74 8.52 0.85 -1.74
C TRP A 74 7.84 2.20 -1.56
N ARG A 75 6.56 2.30 -1.90
CA ARG A 75 5.79 3.53 -1.72
C ARG A 75 4.74 3.34 -0.65
N ILE A 76 4.62 4.33 0.22
CA ILE A 76 3.60 4.39 1.24
C ILE A 76 2.86 5.70 1.04
N GLU A 77 1.55 5.61 0.89
CA GLU A 77 0.67 6.76 0.78
C GLU A 77 -0.40 6.69 1.85
N ILE A 78 -0.70 7.85 2.44
CA ILE A 78 -1.85 8.05 3.30
C ILE A 78 -2.57 9.25 2.75
N GLY A 79 -3.84 9.10 2.43
CA GLY A 79 -4.69 10.20 2.01
C GLY A 79 -5.96 10.24 2.82
N TYR A 80 -6.66 11.37 2.75
CA TYR A 80 -8.02 11.43 3.23
C TYR A 80 -8.91 10.59 2.31
N TRP A 81 -9.79 9.81 2.92
CA TRP A 81 -10.86 9.16 2.19
C TRP A 81 -11.96 10.19 1.91
N GLU A 82 -12.10 10.53 0.64
CA GLU A 82 -13.26 11.25 0.11
C GLU A 82 -13.93 10.32 -0.90
N PRO A 83 -15.20 9.92 -0.68
CA PRO A 83 -15.92 9.14 -1.66
C PRO A 83 -16.17 10.00 -2.91
N ASP A 84 -15.83 9.45 -4.08
CA ASP A 84 -15.97 10.15 -5.35
C ASP A 84 -17.41 10.54 -5.68
N ASP A 85 -18.38 9.75 -5.22
CA ASP A 85 -19.81 10.07 -5.24
C ASP A 85 -20.40 9.82 -3.84
N PRO A 86 -20.89 10.87 -3.15
CA PRO A 86 -21.49 10.73 -1.83
C PRO A 86 -22.85 9.99 -1.84
N ASP A 87 -23.46 9.80 -3.02
CA ASP A 87 -24.73 9.13 -3.21
C ASP A 87 -24.57 7.66 -3.68
N GLU A 88 -23.35 7.18 -3.98
CA GLU A 88 -23.09 5.77 -4.28
C GLU A 88 -23.12 4.90 -3.02
N GLU A 89 -23.90 3.82 -3.06
CA GLU A 89 -24.03 2.87 -1.93
C GLU A 89 -22.73 2.08 -1.66
N GLU A 90 -21.85 1.96 -2.66
CA GLU A 90 -20.56 1.28 -2.58
C GLU A 90 -19.47 2.15 -3.22
N CYS A 91 -18.77 2.95 -2.43
CA CYS A 91 -17.70 3.82 -2.94
C CYS A 91 -16.50 2.97 -3.37
N THR A 92 -16.18 2.96 -4.68
CA THR A 92 -15.14 2.09 -5.26
C THR A 92 -13.79 2.76 -5.50
N SER A 93 -13.70 4.08 -5.28
CA SER A 93 -12.48 4.86 -5.51
C SER A 93 -12.38 6.04 -4.54
N ALA A 94 -11.15 6.48 -4.29
CA ALA A 94 -10.81 7.60 -3.42
C ALA A 94 -10.06 8.68 -4.22
N THR A 95 -10.56 9.91 -4.17
CA THR A 95 -9.92 11.09 -4.78
C THR A 95 -9.41 12.12 -3.76
N GLY A 96 -9.43 11.78 -2.47
CA GLY A 96 -9.04 12.72 -1.43
C GLY A 96 -7.55 13.09 -1.47
N GLU A 97 -7.22 14.19 -0.79
CA GLU A 97 -5.86 14.74 -0.77
C GLU A 97 -4.87 13.77 -0.10
N THR A 98 -3.76 13.49 -0.77
CA THR A 98 -2.62 12.79 -0.18
C THR A 98 -2.06 13.61 0.98
N VAL A 99 -2.18 13.07 2.18
CA VAL A 99 -1.71 13.68 3.43
C VAL A 99 -0.22 13.40 3.63
N LEU A 100 0.21 12.19 3.25
CA LEU A 100 1.59 11.77 3.37
C LEU A 100 1.95 10.81 2.24
N PHE A 101 3.15 11.01 1.70
CA PHE A 101 3.76 10.11 0.75
C PHE A 101 5.21 9.86 1.14
N CYS A 102 5.66 8.61 1.10
CA CYS A 102 7.03 8.24 1.40
C CYS A 102 7.53 7.13 0.48
N GLU A 103 8.79 7.24 0.07
CA GLU A 103 9.52 6.18 -0.61
C GLU A 103 10.53 5.54 0.34
N LEU A 104 10.52 4.20 0.42
CA LEU A 104 11.43 3.41 1.23
C LEU A 104 12.30 2.55 0.32
N SER A 105 13.60 2.84 0.32
CA SER A 105 14.60 2.06 -0.42
C SER A 105 14.87 0.66 0.15
N ALA A 106 14.36 0.39 1.35
CA ALA A 106 14.47 -0.92 1.99
C ALA A 106 13.09 -1.48 2.32
N ARG A 107 12.91 -2.76 1.95
CA ARG A 107 11.72 -3.57 2.22
C ARG A 107 11.24 -3.41 3.67
N PRO A 108 9.97 -3.07 3.91
CA PRO A 108 9.40 -3.03 5.25
C PRO A 108 9.34 -4.42 5.88
N THR A 109 9.28 -4.52 7.19
CA THR A 109 9.09 -5.78 7.90
C THR A 109 7.61 -6.07 8.09
N LEU A 110 7.24 -7.34 8.23
CA LEU A 110 5.85 -7.72 8.50
C LEU A 110 5.30 -7.06 9.78
N SER A 111 6.14 -6.88 10.80
CA SER A 111 5.78 -6.16 12.02
C SER A 111 5.48 -4.66 11.81
N GLN A 112 6.03 -4.05 10.75
CA GLN A 112 5.72 -2.67 10.37
C GLN A 112 4.33 -2.59 9.74
N PHE A 113 3.89 -3.61 8.99
CA PHE A 113 2.52 -3.68 8.48
C PHE A 113 1.48 -3.89 9.58
N ALA A 114 1.81 -4.64 10.63
CA ALA A 114 0.90 -4.87 11.76
C ALA A 114 0.66 -3.62 12.64
N ARG A 115 1.45 -2.55 12.45
CA ARG A 115 1.31 -1.27 13.15
C ARG A 115 1.58 -0.15 12.17
N SER A 116 0.53 0.42 11.60
CA SER A 116 0.59 1.61 10.73
C SER A 116 1.55 2.70 11.26
N GLU A 117 1.57 2.95 12.57
CA GLU A 117 2.52 3.86 13.25
C GLU A 117 4.01 3.55 13.00
N SER A 118 4.36 2.27 12.83
CA SER A 118 5.73 1.82 12.57
C SER A 118 6.15 2.03 11.11
N LEU A 119 5.19 2.03 10.18
CA LEU A 119 5.43 2.50 8.81
C LEU A 119 5.59 4.03 8.80
N TRP A 120 4.81 4.75 9.61
CA TRP A 120 4.91 6.21 9.74
C TRP A 120 6.27 6.66 10.27
N ALA A 121 6.84 5.96 11.26
CA ALA A 121 8.15 6.29 11.81
C ALA A 121 9.30 6.24 10.78
N ARG A 122 9.11 5.52 9.66
CA ARG A 122 10.07 5.50 8.54
C ARG A 122 9.85 6.64 7.55
N CYS A 123 8.66 7.20 7.52
CA CYS A 123 8.32 8.36 6.71
C CYS A 123 8.83 9.61 7.44
N THR A 124 10.07 10.02 7.14
CA THR A 124 10.72 11.17 7.77
C THR A 124 10.14 12.50 7.25
N GLY A 125 8.92 12.81 7.70
CA GLY A 125 8.29 14.13 7.57
C GLY A 125 7.71 14.57 8.91
N PRO A 126 7.57 15.88 9.17
CA PRO A 126 6.89 16.35 10.39
C PRO A 126 5.48 15.77 10.39
N LEU A 127 5.16 14.97 11.42
CA LEU A 127 3.81 14.50 11.66
C LEU A 127 2.87 15.70 11.63
N PRO A 128 1.85 15.74 10.76
CA PRO A 128 0.71 16.60 11.01
C PRO A 128 0.20 16.22 12.40
N SER A 129 0.03 17.21 13.26
CA SER A 129 -0.53 17.06 14.62
C SER A 129 -1.92 16.38 14.64
N LEU A 130 -2.52 16.15 13.47
CA LEU A 130 -3.75 15.40 13.22
C LEU A 130 -3.60 13.87 13.36
N VAL A 131 -2.41 13.30 13.19
CA VAL A 131 -2.20 11.83 13.22
C VAL A 131 -1.91 11.31 14.65
N ALA A 132 -1.37 12.16 15.52
CA ALA A 132 -1.04 11.83 16.91
C ALA A 132 -2.26 11.62 17.84
N GLY A 133 -3.48 11.75 17.30
CA GLY A 133 -4.74 11.65 18.05
C GLY A 133 -5.74 10.65 17.48
N LEU A 134 -5.35 9.80 16.52
CA LEU A 134 -6.27 8.81 15.97
C LEU A 134 -6.49 7.67 16.97
N PRO A 135 -7.75 7.35 17.30
CA PRO A 135 -8.06 6.33 18.29
C PRO A 135 -7.65 4.95 17.79
N LEU A 136 -7.02 4.19 18.69
CA LEU A 136 -6.49 2.82 18.59
C LEU A 136 -7.50 1.71 18.18
N TRP A 137 -8.67 2.08 17.66
CA TRP A 137 -9.76 1.17 17.27
C TRP A 137 -10.20 1.37 15.81
N LEU A 138 -9.43 2.11 15.03
CA LEU A 138 -9.51 2.18 13.56
C LEU A 138 -8.43 1.26 12.91
N PHE A 139 -7.89 0.29 13.65
CA PHE A 139 -6.93 -0.72 13.21
C PHE A 139 -7.31 -2.09 13.78
#